data_AF-A0A212R1X8-F1
#
_entry.id   AF-A0A212R1X8-F1
#
_cell.length_a   1.000
_cell.length_b   1.000
_cell.length_c   1.000
_cell.angle_alpha   90.00
_cell.angle_beta   90.00
_cell.angle_gamma   90.00
#
_symmetry.space_group_name_H-M   'P 1'
#
loop_
_entity.id
_entity.type
_entity.pdbx_description
1 polymer ?
#
loop_
_entity_poly.entity_id
_entity_poly.type
_entity_poly.pdbx_seq_one_letter_code
_entity_poly.pdbx_strand_id
1 'polypeptide(L)'
;MNRWRWLGVVGGILLAACRTNPSAPGAGVPVGPSAQAVRSQGTEASPRTLTVNGVGTVRARPDQAVVTLGVETSGETLASALAENNQRAAAVLDALKAHGVAENDIQTASFQIQFEEPRDPQTGRPIGPRVYRVVHVYTAIFRDLEAVGAGVDAAVAAGANRVEGIAFRIGSPDRLAMEARRLAAEDAKARAQTLAAALGAQLGPVRMVREVSFARPIPVPMARMAAEAAAVPVAAGELEIAVEIEVTWELR
;
A
#
# COMPACT_ATOMS: atom_id res chain seq x y z
N MET A 1 22.56 17.13 -17.99
CA MET A 1 22.63 17.17 -16.51
C MET A 1 22.22 15.80 -15.97
N ASN A 2 22.86 15.10 -15.05
CA ASN A 2 24.15 15.18 -14.39
C ASN A 2 24.53 13.72 -14.07
N ARG A 3 25.78 13.32 -14.37
CA ARG A 3 26.35 11.99 -14.08
C ARG A 3 27.13 12.06 -12.76
N TRP A 4 26.91 11.12 -11.84
CA TRP A 4 27.70 11.00 -10.60
C TRP A 4 28.96 10.15 -10.81
N ARG A 5 30.09 10.68 -10.34
CA ARG A 5 31.43 10.07 -10.26
C ARG A 5 31.65 9.59 -8.83
N TRP A 6 32.15 8.37 -8.68
CA TRP A 6 32.71 7.86 -7.43
C TRP A 6 34.21 8.20 -7.34
N LEU A 7 34.66 8.56 -6.13
CA LEU A 7 36.05 8.83 -5.75
C LEU A 7 36.46 7.82 -4.68
N GLY A 8 37.62 7.18 -4.88
CA GLY A 8 38.28 6.32 -3.89
C GLY A 8 39.71 6.03 -4.31
N VAL A 9 40.66 6.84 -3.83
CA VAL A 9 42.12 6.79 -4.04
C VAL A 9 42.73 5.87 -2.96
N VAL A 10 43.38 4.76 -3.32
CA VAL A 10 44.84 4.46 -3.43
C VAL A 10 45.69 4.63 -2.16
N GLY A 11 46.45 3.57 -1.84
CA GLY A 11 47.74 3.59 -1.12
C GLY A 11 47.91 2.33 -0.25
N GLY A 12 48.95 1.52 -0.33
CA GLY A 12 50.23 1.60 -1.03
C GLY A 12 51.02 0.29 -0.82
N ILE A 13 51.96 0.07 -1.73
CA ILE A 13 52.81 -1.10 -1.96
C ILE A 13 53.96 -1.19 -0.94
N LEU A 14 54.40 -2.41 -0.60
CA LEU A 14 55.82 -2.71 -0.36
C LEU A 14 56.14 -4.19 -0.67
N LEU A 15 57.03 -4.37 -1.64
CA LEU A 15 57.67 -5.62 -2.07
C LEU A 15 58.95 -5.86 -1.26
N ALA A 16 59.23 -7.09 -0.84
CA ALA A 16 60.59 -7.55 -0.53
C ALA A 16 60.77 -9.07 -0.67
N ALA A 17 61.46 -9.41 -1.77
CA ALA A 17 62.32 -10.54 -2.13
C ALA A 17 62.52 -11.79 -1.23
N CYS A 18 62.49 -12.94 -1.94
CA CYS A 18 63.25 -14.20 -1.82
C CYS A 18 64.21 -14.43 -0.63
N ARG A 19 64.14 -15.65 -0.06
CA ARG A 19 65.28 -16.60 -0.03
C ARG A 19 64.83 -18.03 0.35
N THR A 20 65.53 -18.98 -0.23
CA THR A 20 65.37 -20.44 -0.20
C THR A 20 66.10 -21.11 0.97
N ASN A 21 65.53 -22.25 1.42
CA ASN A 21 66.20 -23.47 1.96
C ASN A 21 66.80 -23.43 3.40
N PRO A 22 67.15 -24.58 4.02
CA PRO A 22 66.58 -25.94 4.00
C PRO A 22 66.28 -26.49 5.42
N SER A 23 65.62 -27.65 5.43
CA SER A 23 65.48 -28.61 6.53
C SER A 23 66.78 -29.01 7.25
N ALA A 24 66.75 -29.09 8.57
CA ALA A 24 67.61 -29.95 9.38
C ALA A 24 66.87 -30.44 10.66
N PRO A 25 67.08 -31.69 11.11
CA PRO A 25 66.36 -32.31 12.23
C PRO A 25 67.06 -32.03 13.57
N GLY A 26 66.28 -31.79 14.62
CA GLY A 26 66.82 -31.49 15.96
C GLY A 26 65.91 -31.98 17.07
N ALA A 27 66.22 -33.18 17.54
CA ALA A 27 66.04 -33.74 18.87
C ALA A 27 65.15 -33.01 19.91
N GLY A 28 64.13 -33.74 20.38
CA GLY A 28 63.88 -33.96 21.81
C GLY A 28 63.31 -32.80 22.63
N VAL A 29 61.98 -32.81 22.83
CA VAL A 29 61.34 -32.18 23.98
C VAL A 29 60.36 -33.19 24.60
N PRO A 30 60.45 -33.49 25.90
CA PRO A 30 59.56 -34.46 26.54
C PRO A 30 58.12 -33.92 26.60
N VAL A 31 57.17 -34.75 26.17
CA VAL A 31 55.73 -34.52 26.31
C VAL A 31 55.37 -34.65 27.79
N GLY A 32 55.37 -33.53 28.51
CA GLY A 32 54.61 -33.42 29.76
C GLY A 32 53.11 -33.32 29.45
N PRO A 33 52.22 -33.85 30.28
CA PRO A 33 50.78 -33.80 30.00
C PRO A 33 50.31 -32.35 30.03
N SER A 34 50.00 -31.80 28.85
CA SER A 34 49.29 -30.54 28.70
C SER A 34 47.91 -30.68 29.35
N ALA A 35 47.77 -30.16 30.56
CA ALA A 35 46.46 -29.95 31.18
C ALA A 35 45.69 -28.93 30.32
N GLN A 36 44.88 -29.43 29.39
CA GLN A 36 43.92 -28.61 28.66
C GLN A 36 42.85 -28.17 29.65
N ALA A 37 42.92 -26.92 30.10
CA ALA A 37 41.84 -26.28 30.83
C ALA A 37 40.62 -26.22 29.90
N VAL A 38 39.64 -27.08 30.16
CA VAL A 38 38.31 -26.98 29.57
C VAL A 38 37.71 -25.68 30.07
N ARG A 39 37.71 -24.65 29.23
CA ARG A 39 36.91 -23.45 29.47
C ARG A 39 35.45 -23.87 29.35
N SER A 40 34.75 -23.99 30.48
CA SER A 40 33.30 -24.08 30.47
C SER A 40 32.77 -22.80 29.84
N GLN A 41 32.20 -22.92 28.64
CA GLN A 41 31.31 -21.87 28.14
C GLN A 41 30.10 -21.92 29.05
N GLY A 42 29.98 -20.94 29.95
CA GLY A 42 28.77 -20.76 30.73
C GLY A 42 27.60 -20.71 29.76
N THR A 43 26.70 -21.68 29.85
CA THR A 43 25.40 -21.58 29.21
C THR A 43 24.68 -20.42 29.88
N GLU A 44 24.78 -19.21 29.33
CA GLU A 44 23.87 -18.13 29.69
C GLU A 44 22.46 -18.66 29.41
N ALA A 45 21.74 -18.99 30.48
CA ALA A 45 20.36 -19.42 30.38
C ALA A 45 19.59 -18.30 29.68
N SER A 46 19.07 -18.58 28.49
CA SER A 46 18.30 -17.59 27.74
C SER A 46 17.14 -17.10 28.60
N PRO A 47 16.93 -15.79 28.70
CA PRO A 47 15.86 -15.24 29.54
C PRO A 47 14.52 -15.82 29.11
N ARG A 48 13.66 -16.14 30.07
CA ARG A 48 12.27 -16.52 29.80
C ARG A 48 11.59 -15.34 29.12
N THR A 49 10.84 -15.60 28.06
CA THR A 49 10.17 -14.55 27.30
C THR A 49 8.68 -14.83 27.15
N LEU A 50 7.91 -13.77 26.96
CA LEU A 50 6.49 -13.78 26.66
C LEU A 50 6.26 -12.97 25.39
N THR A 51 5.70 -13.59 24.36
CA THR A 51 5.29 -12.91 23.13
C THR A 51 3.79 -12.81 23.07
N VAL A 52 3.26 -11.61 22.81
CA VAL A 52 1.83 -11.35 22.69
C VAL A 52 1.55 -10.44 21.51
N ASN A 53 0.43 -10.69 20.83
CA ASN A 53 -0.10 -9.80 19.82
C ASN A 53 -1.09 -8.81 20.44
N GLY A 54 -0.89 -7.53 20.16
CA GLY A 54 -1.84 -6.47 20.48
C GLY A 54 -2.48 -5.90 19.23
N VAL A 55 -3.75 -5.54 19.34
CA VAL A 55 -4.53 -4.95 18.25
C VAL A 55 -5.08 -3.61 18.70
N GLY A 56 -4.89 -2.60 17.85
CA GLY A 56 -5.46 -1.28 18.03
C GLY A 56 -6.30 -0.89 16.84
N THR A 57 -7.52 -0.44 17.11
CA THR A 57 -8.52 -0.16 16.09
C THR A 57 -9.09 1.23 16.29
N VAL A 58 -9.16 2.00 15.20
CA VAL A 58 -9.77 3.33 15.17
C VAL A 58 -10.79 3.38 14.05
N ARG A 59 -11.99 3.89 14.35
CA ARG A 59 -13.05 4.11 13.37
C ARG A 59 -13.17 5.60 13.08
N ALA A 60 -13.39 5.92 11.82
CA ALA A 60 -13.61 7.28 11.38
C ALA A 60 -14.55 7.30 10.17
N ARG A 61 -15.29 8.39 10.03
CA ARG A 61 -16.03 8.67 8.80
C ARG A 61 -15.03 9.07 7.71
N PRO A 62 -15.23 8.62 6.45
CA PRO A 62 -14.46 9.14 5.34
C PRO A 62 -14.70 10.64 5.18
N ASP A 63 -13.70 11.35 4.70
CA ASP A 63 -13.73 12.78 4.40
C ASP A 63 -13.52 13.05 2.90
N GLN A 64 -13.30 12.00 2.11
CA GLN A 64 -13.11 12.10 0.67
C GLN A 64 -13.78 10.95 -0.07
N ALA A 65 -14.27 11.26 -1.28
CA ALA A 65 -14.74 10.27 -2.24
C ALA A 65 -13.87 10.32 -3.49
N VAL A 66 -13.53 9.15 -4.00
CA VAL A 66 -12.82 8.95 -5.26
C VAL A 66 -13.82 8.38 -6.24
N VAL A 67 -14.10 9.14 -7.29
CA VAL A 67 -15.01 8.72 -8.35
C VAL A 67 -14.19 8.38 -9.59
N THR A 68 -14.44 7.21 -10.16
CA THR A 68 -13.84 6.80 -11.42
C THR A 68 -14.90 6.85 -12.50
N LEU A 69 -14.72 7.77 -13.45
CA LEU A 69 -15.68 8.02 -14.53
C LEU A 69 -14.96 8.42 -15.82
N GLY A 70 -15.63 8.30 -16.95
CA GLY A 70 -15.02 8.54 -18.24
C GLY A 70 -16.01 8.71 -19.37
N VAL A 71 -15.44 8.91 -20.55
CA VAL A 71 -16.14 9.02 -21.81
C VAL A 71 -15.68 7.91 -22.73
N GLU A 72 -16.66 7.23 -23.30
CA GLU A 72 -16.51 6.27 -24.37
C GLU A 72 -17.23 6.76 -25.61
N THR A 73 -16.52 6.81 -26.74
CA THR A 73 -17.07 7.20 -28.04
C THR A 73 -16.74 6.15 -29.08
N SER A 74 -17.54 6.08 -30.13
CA SER A 74 -17.28 5.20 -31.27
C SER A 74 -17.51 5.92 -32.60
N GLY A 75 -16.84 5.46 -33.64
CA GLY A 75 -16.97 6.05 -34.97
C GLY A 75 -16.35 5.20 -36.07
N GLU A 76 -16.73 5.47 -37.31
CA GLU A 76 -16.21 4.78 -38.50
C GLU A 76 -14.73 5.09 -38.77
N THR A 77 -14.24 6.22 -38.25
CA THR A 77 -12.83 6.61 -38.28
C THR A 77 -12.32 6.91 -36.88
N LEU A 78 -11.04 6.60 -36.65
CA LEU A 78 -10.39 6.94 -35.39
C LEU A 78 -10.40 8.46 -35.14
N ALA A 79 -10.19 9.27 -36.17
CA ALA A 79 -10.14 10.73 -36.05
C ALA A 79 -11.47 11.29 -35.53
N SER A 80 -12.60 10.82 -36.06
CA SER A 80 -13.93 11.22 -35.60
C SER A 80 -14.19 10.82 -34.14
N ALA A 81 -13.95 9.54 -33.82
CA ALA A 81 -14.17 9.01 -32.48
C ALA A 81 -13.31 9.73 -31.42
N LEU A 82 -12.05 10.03 -31.75
CA LEU A 82 -11.13 10.74 -30.87
C LEU A 82 -11.51 12.21 -30.67
N ALA A 83 -11.89 12.92 -31.74
CA ALA A 83 -12.29 14.32 -31.66
C ALA A 83 -13.52 14.48 -30.75
N GLU A 84 -14.52 13.62 -30.94
CA GLU A 84 -15.71 13.60 -30.10
C GLU A 84 -15.37 13.23 -28.64
N ASN A 85 -14.48 12.26 -28.43
CA ASN A 85 -14.04 11.88 -27.08
C ASN A 85 -13.41 13.07 -26.36
N ASN A 86 -12.49 13.77 -27.02
CA ASN A 86 -11.79 14.91 -26.44
C ASN A 86 -12.74 16.05 -26.08
N GLN A 87 -13.73 16.33 -26.93
CA GLN A 87 -14.73 17.37 -26.67
C GLN A 87 -15.58 17.03 -25.44
N ARG A 88 -16.14 15.82 -25.38
CA ARG A 88 -16.94 15.35 -24.24
C ARG A 88 -16.09 15.28 -22.97
N ALA A 89 -14.85 14.79 -23.07
CA ALA A 89 -13.94 14.69 -21.93
C ALA A 89 -13.63 16.08 -21.35
N ALA A 90 -13.37 17.08 -22.19
CA ALA A 90 -13.17 18.46 -21.72
C ALA A 90 -14.41 18.99 -20.97
N ALA A 91 -15.60 18.79 -21.52
CA ALA A 91 -16.86 19.19 -20.86
C ALA A 91 -17.06 18.49 -19.51
N VAL A 92 -16.74 17.20 -19.42
CA VAL A 92 -16.79 16.43 -18.17
C VAL A 92 -15.81 16.99 -17.14
N LEU A 93 -14.57 17.27 -17.52
CA LEU A 93 -13.57 17.85 -16.62
C LEU A 93 -14.01 19.24 -16.10
N ASP A 94 -14.59 20.06 -16.97
CA ASP A 94 -15.12 21.37 -16.59
C ASP A 94 -16.31 21.26 -15.64
N ALA A 95 -17.22 20.29 -15.88
CA ALA A 95 -18.34 20.02 -14.98
C ALA A 95 -17.87 19.58 -13.58
N LEU A 96 -16.86 18.71 -13.49
CA LEU A 96 -16.29 18.28 -12.21
C LEU A 96 -15.63 19.44 -11.45
N LYS A 97 -14.86 20.28 -12.16
CA LYS A 97 -14.25 21.48 -11.56
C LYS A 97 -15.29 22.47 -11.06
N ALA A 98 -16.39 22.66 -11.78
CA ALA A 98 -17.50 23.52 -11.35
C ALA A 98 -18.20 23.01 -10.07
N HIS A 99 -18.08 21.70 -9.78
CA HIS A 99 -18.63 21.07 -8.58
C HIS A 99 -17.57 20.84 -7.49
N GLY A 100 -16.49 21.61 -7.49
CA GLY A 100 -15.54 21.69 -6.38
C GLY A 100 -14.39 20.68 -6.42
N VAL A 101 -14.23 19.91 -7.51
CA VAL A 101 -13.05 19.07 -7.69
C VAL A 101 -11.88 19.93 -8.16
N ALA A 102 -10.79 19.98 -7.40
CA ALA A 102 -9.60 20.73 -7.79
C ALA A 102 -8.92 20.09 -9.00
N GLU A 103 -8.21 20.88 -9.80
CA GLU A 103 -7.48 20.36 -10.98
C GLU A 103 -6.46 19.28 -10.59
N ASN A 104 -5.74 19.48 -9.47
CA ASN A 104 -4.79 18.50 -8.92
C ASN A 104 -5.45 17.24 -8.35
N ASP A 105 -6.76 17.27 -8.14
CA ASP A 105 -7.56 16.16 -7.65
C ASP A 105 -8.21 15.36 -8.81
N ILE A 106 -7.90 15.70 -10.07
CA ILE A 106 -8.29 14.96 -11.26
C ILE A 106 -7.07 14.35 -11.93
N GLN A 107 -7.16 13.06 -12.25
CA GLN A 107 -6.08 12.34 -12.92
C GLN A 107 -6.65 11.39 -13.98
N THR A 108 -6.00 11.31 -15.15
CA THR A 108 -6.32 10.25 -16.14
C THR A 108 -5.98 8.89 -15.54
N ALA A 109 -6.98 8.03 -15.42
CA ALA A 109 -6.84 6.65 -14.94
C ALA A 109 -6.49 5.70 -16.08
N SER A 110 -7.13 5.87 -17.24
CA SER A 110 -6.82 5.08 -18.44
C SER A 110 -7.22 5.83 -19.71
N PHE A 111 -6.49 5.53 -20.79
CA PHE A 111 -6.85 5.97 -22.14
C PHE A 111 -6.60 4.79 -23.09
N GLN A 112 -7.63 4.38 -23.82
CA GLN A 112 -7.59 3.20 -24.67
C GLN A 112 -8.27 3.48 -26.01
N ILE A 113 -7.64 3.02 -27.09
CA ILE A 113 -8.22 3.02 -28.43
C ILE A 113 -8.30 1.57 -28.87
N GLN A 114 -9.49 1.16 -29.26
CA GLN A 114 -9.79 -0.17 -29.77
C GLN A 114 -10.47 -0.05 -31.12
N PHE A 115 -10.46 -1.13 -31.89
CA PHE A 115 -11.30 -1.25 -33.05
C PHE A 115 -11.95 -2.62 -33.06
N GLU A 116 -13.17 -2.66 -33.56
CA GLU A 116 -13.94 -3.87 -33.80
C GLU A 116 -14.14 -4.00 -35.30
N GLU A 117 -13.92 -5.19 -35.84
CA GLU A 117 -14.23 -5.51 -37.23
C GLU A 117 -15.39 -6.51 -37.21
N PRO A 118 -16.63 -6.09 -37.54
CA PRO A 118 -17.77 -6.98 -37.55
C PRO A 118 -17.51 -8.18 -38.47
N ARG A 119 -17.66 -9.39 -37.95
CA ARG A 119 -17.44 -10.63 -38.69
C ARG A 119 -18.67 -11.52 -38.69
N ASP A 120 -18.90 -12.18 -39.82
CA ASP A 120 -19.91 -13.21 -39.97
C ASP A 120 -19.60 -14.37 -39.00
N PRO A 121 -20.55 -14.76 -38.13
CA PRO A 121 -20.31 -15.82 -37.15
C PRO A 121 -20.06 -17.21 -37.75
N GLN A 122 -20.55 -17.48 -38.96
CA GLN A 122 -20.41 -18.79 -39.63
C GLN A 122 -19.18 -18.87 -40.52
N THR A 123 -18.85 -17.78 -41.21
CA THR A 123 -17.76 -17.77 -42.21
C THR A 123 -16.50 -17.05 -41.74
N GLY A 124 -16.58 -16.28 -40.64
CA GLY A 124 -15.48 -15.47 -40.11
C GLY A 124 -15.09 -14.28 -41.00
N ARG A 125 -15.82 -14.04 -42.10
CA ARG A 125 -15.54 -12.96 -43.06
C ARG A 125 -16.02 -11.62 -42.52
N PRO A 126 -15.31 -10.50 -42.80
CA PRO A 126 -15.79 -9.17 -42.44
C PRO A 126 -17.16 -8.89 -43.10
N ILE A 127 -18.12 -8.41 -42.31
CA ILE A 127 -19.49 -8.07 -42.76
C ILE A 127 -19.80 -6.58 -42.67
N GLY A 128 -18.85 -5.76 -42.22
CA GLY A 128 -19.02 -4.32 -42.10
C GLY A 128 -17.69 -3.57 -41.96
N PRO A 129 -17.73 -2.24 -42.02
CA PRO A 129 -16.56 -1.40 -41.77
C PRO A 129 -16.08 -1.56 -40.32
N ARG A 130 -14.81 -1.23 -40.09
CA ARG A 130 -14.25 -1.19 -38.74
C ARG A 130 -14.92 -0.08 -37.93
N VAL A 131 -15.23 -0.38 -36.68
CA VAL A 131 -15.72 0.58 -35.72
C VAL A 131 -14.59 0.85 -34.73
N TYR A 132 -14.16 2.10 -34.64
CA TYR A 132 -13.18 2.53 -33.65
C TYR A 132 -13.90 2.91 -32.38
N ARG A 133 -13.36 2.51 -31.23
CA ARG A 133 -13.85 2.81 -29.89
C ARG A 133 -12.73 3.52 -29.13
N VAL A 134 -13.01 4.69 -28.57
CA VAL A 134 -12.07 5.45 -27.74
C VAL A 134 -12.65 5.55 -26.34
N VAL A 135 -11.88 5.11 -25.35
CA VAL A 135 -12.23 5.13 -23.94
C VAL A 135 -11.23 6.02 -23.21
N HIS A 136 -11.73 6.99 -22.46
CA HIS A 136 -10.91 7.87 -21.63
C HIS A 136 -11.53 7.95 -20.23
N VAL A 137 -10.83 7.41 -19.24
CA VAL A 137 -11.28 7.32 -17.85
C VAL A 137 -10.42 8.22 -16.96
N TYR A 138 -11.07 8.89 -16.03
CA TYR A 138 -10.49 9.79 -15.04
C TYR A 138 -10.85 9.31 -13.64
N THR A 139 -9.94 9.57 -12.72
CA THR A 139 -10.17 9.52 -11.28
C THR A 139 -10.31 10.95 -10.78
N ALA A 140 -11.41 11.25 -10.08
CA ALA A 140 -11.68 12.54 -9.49
C ALA A 140 -11.86 12.41 -7.96
N ILE A 141 -11.15 13.24 -7.20
CA ILE A 141 -11.23 13.26 -5.73
C ILE A 141 -12.13 14.40 -5.29
N PHE A 142 -13.26 14.05 -4.69
CA PHE A 142 -14.14 14.97 -3.99
C PHE A 142 -13.72 15.05 -2.52
N ARG A 143 -13.47 16.27 -2.04
CA ARG A 143 -13.20 16.57 -0.62
C ARG A 143 -14.44 17.00 0.14
N ASP A 144 -15.48 17.33 -0.59
CA ASP A 144 -16.83 17.52 -0.07
C ASP A 144 -17.68 16.33 -0.53
N LEU A 145 -18.13 15.51 0.43
CA LEU A 145 -18.92 14.32 0.15
C LEU A 145 -20.35 14.67 -0.30
N GLU A 146 -20.87 15.84 0.08
CA GLU A 146 -22.21 16.29 -0.30
C GLU A 146 -22.25 16.68 -1.79
N ALA A 147 -21.12 17.16 -2.32
CA ALA A 147 -20.96 17.54 -3.72
C ALA A 147 -20.85 16.34 -4.69
N VAL A 148 -20.61 15.12 -4.19
CA VAL A 148 -20.36 13.94 -5.03
C VAL A 148 -21.53 13.63 -5.95
N GLY A 149 -22.76 13.56 -5.42
CA GLY A 149 -23.94 13.21 -6.20
C GLY A 149 -24.17 14.20 -7.34
N ALA A 150 -24.23 15.50 -7.02
CA ALA A 150 -24.40 16.56 -8.01
C ALA A 150 -23.25 16.61 -9.02
N GLY A 151 -22.00 16.38 -8.58
CA GLY A 151 -20.84 16.34 -9.46
C GLY A 151 -20.87 15.18 -10.46
N VAL A 152 -21.33 14.01 -10.03
CA VAL A 152 -21.52 12.84 -10.93
C VAL A 152 -22.65 13.11 -11.91
N ASP A 153 -23.79 13.64 -11.45
CA ASP A 153 -24.92 13.97 -12.32
C ASP A 153 -24.53 15.01 -13.38
N ALA A 154 -23.78 16.03 -12.99
CA ALA A 154 -23.25 17.04 -13.91
C ALA A 154 -22.25 16.46 -14.92
N ALA A 155 -21.37 15.55 -14.49
CA ALA A 155 -20.44 14.86 -15.39
C ALA A 155 -21.21 14.01 -16.42
N VAL A 156 -22.24 13.29 -16.01
CA VAL A 156 -23.09 12.51 -16.92
C VAL A 156 -23.82 13.42 -17.91
N ALA A 157 -24.41 14.52 -17.43
CA ALA A 157 -25.04 15.52 -18.29
C ALA A 157 -24.06 16.16 -19.30
N ALA A 158 -22.78 16.30 -18.92
CA ALA A 158 -21.71 16.83 -19.76
C ALA A 158 -21.15 15.80 -20.78
N GLY A 159 -21.55 14.53 -20.70
CA GLY A 159 -21.19 13.50 -21.68
C GLY A 159 -20.40 12.32 -21.12
N ALA A 160 -20.20 12.23 -19.80
CA ALA A 160 -19.69 11.01 -19.18
C ALA A 160 -20.72 9.88 -19.34
N ASN A 161 -20.29 8.75 -19.87
CA ASN A 161 -21.14 7.58 -20.12
C ASN A 161 -20.51 6.28 -19.62
N ARG A 162 -19.39 6.39 -18.90
CA ARG A 162 -18.71 5.29 -18.22
C ARG A 162 -18.48 5.68 -16.78
N VAL A 163 -19.21 5.08 -15.84
CA VAL A 163 -19.02 5.28 -14.40
C VAL A 163 -18.61 3.93 -13.81
N GLU A 164 -17.36 3.83 -13.36
CA GLU A 164 -16.78 2.57 -12.90
C GLU A 164 -17.01 2.36 -11.39
N GLY A 165 -17.11 3.45 -10.61
CA GLY A 165 -17.47 3.35 -9.20
C GLY A 165 -17.16 4.59 -8.37
N ILE A 166 -17.61 4.56 -7.11
CA ILE A 166 -17.35 5.55 -6.07
C ILE A 166 -16.70 4.81 -4.89
N ALA A 167 -15.53 5.26 -4.46
CA ALA A 167 -14.81 4.70 -3.32
C ALA A 167 -14.55 5.79 -2.28
N PHE A 168 -14.84 5.51 -1.01
CA PHE A 168 -14.58 6.45 0.08
C PHE A 168 -13.22 6.21 0.72
N ARG A 169 -12.56 7.29 1.13
CA ARG A 169 -11.26 7.21 1.79
C ARG A 169 -11.11 8.30 2.86
N ILE A 170 -10.05 8.17 3.64
CA ILE A 170 -9.59 9.18 4.58
C ILE A 170 -8.39 9.86 3.95
N GLY A 171 -8.44 11.18 3.78
CA GLY A 171 -7.39 11.96 3.13
C GLY A 171 -6.09 12.00 3.92
N SER A 172 -6.15 11.90 5.25
CA SER A 172 -4.98 11.90 6.14
C SER A 172 -5.09 10.82 7.22
N PRO A 173 -4.86 9.54 6.85
CA PRO A 173 -5.04 8.42 7.76
C PRO A 173 -3.93 8.34 8.82
N ASP A 174 -2.80 9.04 8.64
CA ASP A 174 -1.61 8.92 9.49
C ASP A 174 -1.89 9.19 10.97
N ARG A 175 -2.70 10.19 11.28
CA ARG A 175 -3.09 10.49 12.67
C ARG A 175 -3.89 9.34 13.28
N LEU A 176 -4.81 8.75 12.52
CA LEU A 176 -5.61 7.62 12.97
C LEU A 176 -4.77 6.35 13.08
N ALA A 177 -3.80 6.16 12.19
CA ALA A 177 -2.83 5.08 12.25
C ALA A 177 -1.91 5.20 13.47
N MET A 178 -1.46 6.40 13.82
CA MET A 178 -0.70 6.66 15.06
C MET A 178 -1.52 6.31 16.30
N GLU A 179 -2.79 6.67 16.31
CA GLU A 179 -3.68 6.33 17.43
C GLU A 179 -3.93 4.82 17.51
N ALA A 180 -4.15 4.16 16.37
CA ALA A 180 -4.26 2.70 16.30
C ALA A 180 -2.99 2.00 16.82
N ARG A 181 -1.79 2.51 16.49
CA ARG A 181 -0.52 2.00 17.05
C ARG A 181 -0.44 2.14 18.56
N ARG A 182 -0.86 3.30 19.10
CA ARG A 182 -0.88 3.54 20.55
C ARG A 182 -1.80 2.54 21.25
N LEU A 183 -3.01 2.36 20.71
CA LEU A 183 -3.98 1.38 21.23
C LEU A 183 -3.45 -0.05 21.15
N ALA A 184 -2.78 -0.43 20.06
CA ALA A 184 -2.19 -1.76 19.90
C ALA A 184 -1.10 -2.03 20.95
N ALA A 185 -0.28 -1.03 21.26
CA ALA A 185 0.75 -1.12 22.31
C ALA A 185 0.15 -1.27 23.71
N GLU A 186 -0.92 -0.55 24.00
CA GLU A 186 -1.65 -0.64 25.27
C GLU A 186 -2.32 -2.00 25.44
N ASP A 187 -2.98 -2.51 24.40
CA ASP A 187 -3.59 -3.84 24.37
C ASP A 187 -2.54 -4.95 24.55
N ALA A 188 -1.44 -4.91 23.80
CA ALA A 188 -0.35 -5.88 23.92
C ALA A 188 0.20 -5.93 25.35
N LYS A 189 0.44 -4.75 25.96
CA LYS A 189 0.96 -4.64 27.33
C LYS A 189 -0.03 -5.18 28.36
N ALA A 190 -1.31 -4.82 28.27
CA ALA A 190 -2.33 -5.27 29.20
C ALA A 190 -2.49 -6.80 29.19
N ARG A 191 -2.48 -7.41 27.99
CA ARG A 191 -2.51 -8.87 27.83
C ARG A 191 -1.26 -9.54 28.38
N ALA A 192 -0.08 -8.99 28.10
CA ALA A 192 1.18 -9.53 28.61
C ALA A 192 1.25 -9.49 30.14
N GLN A 193 0.79 -8.40 30.76
CA GLN A 193 0.68 -8.29 32.22
C GLN A 193 -0.26 -9.34 32.81
N THR A 194 -1.42 -9.55 32.17
CA THR A 194 -2.41 -10.55 32.60
C THR A 194 -1.83 -11.97 32.53
N LEU A 195 -1.17 -12.31 31.41
CA LEU A 195 -0.57 -13.63 31.21
C LEU A 195 0.62 -13.87 32.15
N ALA A 196 1.50 -12.89 32.34
CA ALA A 196 2.62 -13.01 33.27
C ALA A 196 2.11 -13.28 34.70
N ALA A 197 1.13 -12.50 35.17
CA ALA A 197 0.55 -12.65 36.50
C ALA A 197 -0.11 -14.04 36.68
N ALA A 198 -0.86 -14.52 35.68
CA ALA A 198 -1.48 -15.84 35.72
C ALA A 198 -0.46 -16.99 35.77
N LEU A 199 0.75 -16.78 35.25
CA LEU A 199 1.85 -17.74 35.26
C LEU A 199 2.77 -17.59 36.49
N GLY A 200 2.44 -16.69 37.43
CA GLY A 200 3.25 -16.43 38.62
C GLY A 200 4.59 -15.73 38.31
N ALA A 201 4.67 -15.04 37.17
CA ALA A 201 5.83 -14.26 36.74
C ALA A 201 5.52 -12.75 36.72
N GLN A 202 6.56 -11.93 36.65
CA GLN A 202 6.46 -10.49 36.46
C GLN A 202 6.87 -10.10 35.04
N LEU A 203 6.17 -9.13 34.46
CA LEU A 203 6.50 -8.61 33.14
C LEU A 203 7.78 -7.75 33.20
N GLY A 204 8.80 -8.14 32.43
CA GLY A 204 10.09 -7.47 32.32
C GLY A 204 10.16 -6.44 31.18
N PRO A 205 11.38 -6.01 30.79
CA PRO A 205 11.57 -5.07 29.69
C PRO A 205 11.14 -5.65 28.34
N VAL A 206 10.82 -4.76 27.41
CA VAL A 206 10.54 -5.11 26.01
C VAL A 206 11.85 -5.54 25.33
N ARG A 207 11.83 -6.72 24.71
CA ARG A 207 12.94 -7.28 23.94
C ARG A 207 12.80 -7.05 22.44
N MET A 208 11.57 -7.11 21.93
CA MET A 208 11.27 -6.95 20.51
C MET A 208 9.89 -6.33 20.34
N VAL A 209 9.75 -5.44 19.37
CA VAL A 209 8.47 -4.96 18.85
C VAL A 209 8.49 -5.12 17.34
N ARG A 210 7.42 -5.70 16.78
CA ARG A 210 7.21 -5.85 15.35
C ARG A 210 5.80 -5.40 14.99
N GLU A 211 5.67 -4.49 14.05
CA GLU A 211 4.38 -4.16 13.43
C GLU A 211 4.07 -5.25 12.39
N VAL A 212 2.99 -6.01 12.62
CA VAL A 212 2.63 -7.20 11.83
C VAL A 212 1.74 -6.79 10.65
N SER A 213 0.91 -5.76 10.81
CA SER A 213 0.01 -5.26 9.78
C SER A 213 0.23 -3.78 9.46
N PHE A 214 0.01 -3.42 8.19
CA PHE A 214 0.01 -2.02 7.77
C PHE A 214 -1.36 -1.40 8.00
N ALA A 215 -1.40 -0.23 8.64
CA ALA A 215 -2.61 0.56 8.86
C ALA A 215 -3.28 0.94 7.51
N ARG A 216 -4.26 0.15 7.06
CA ARG A 216 -5.07 0.45 5.88
C ARG A 216 -6.54 0.59 6.30
N PRO A 217 -7.23 1.67 5.89
CA PRO A 217 -8.67 1.79 6.11
C PRO A 217 -9.42 0.68 5.37
N ILE A 218 -10.32 -0.02 6.06
CA ILE A 218 -11.21 -1.04 5.50
C ILE A 218 -12.66 -0.59 5.72
N PRO A 219 -13.56 -0.72 4.71
CA PRO A 219 -14.97 -0.43 4.90
C PRO A 219 -15.63 -1.31 5.96
N VAL A 220 -16.41 -0.69 6.86
CA VAL A 220 -17.27 -1.43 7.80
C VAL A 220 -18.62 -1.70 7.13
N PRO A 221 -19.06 -2.97 6.97
CA PRO A 221 -20.33 -3.27 6.32
C PRO A 221 -21.51 -2.78 7.17
N MET A 222 -22.35 -1.91 6.60
CA MET A 222 -23.65 -1.52 7.18
C MET A 222 -24.77 -2.44 6.69
N ALA A 223 -25.71 -2.78 7.59
CA ALA A 223 -26.98 -3.38 7.22
C ALA A 223 -27.79 -2.37 6.39
N ARG A 224 -28.19 -2.74 5.16
CA ARG A 224 -28.90 -1.84 4.23
C ARG A 224 -30.26 -1.43 4.79
N MET A 225 -30.49 -0.13 4.94
CA MET A 225 -31.84 0.46 4.89
C MET A 225 -32.03 1.11 3.52
N ALA A 226 -33.15 0.80 2.86
CA ALA A 226 -33.48 1.33 1.55
C ALA A 226 -33.89 2.80 1.65
N ALA A 227 -33.34 3.65 0.79
CA ALA A 227 -33.76 5.03 0.61
C ALA A 227 -34.16 5.26 -0.85
N GLU A 228 -35.35 5.84 -1.05
CA GLU A 228 -35.81 6.41 -2.33
C GLU A 228 -35.28 7.84 -2.49
N ALA A 229 -34.59 8.15 -3.59
CA ALA A 229 -34.35 9.52 -4.05
C ALA A 229 -33.94 9.59 -5.53
N ALA A 230 -34.27 10.72 -6.17
CA ALA A 230 -34.05 11.01 -7.60
C ALA A 230 -32.62 11.49 -7.96
N ALA A 231 -31.68 11.43 -7.01
CA ALA A 231 -30.25 11.65 -7.21
C ALA A 231 -29.50 10.37 -6.84
N VAL A 232 -28.30 10.13 -7.40
CA VAL A 232 -27.50 8.95 -7.05
C VAL A 232 -27.28 8.93 -5.52
N PRO A 233 -27.85 7.96 -4.78
CA PRO A 233 -27.73 7.93 -3.33
C PRO A 233 -26.32 7.46 -2.95
N VAL A 234 -25.53 8.35 -2.37
CA VAL A 234 -24.14 8.11 -1.97
C VAL A 234 -24.10 7.89 -0.45
N ALA A 235 -23.79 6.66 -0.02
CA ALA A 235 -23.68 6.31 1.40
C ALA A 235 -22.24 5.94 1.76
N ALA A 236 -21.58 6.79 2.56
CA ALA A 236 -20.13 6.70 2.80
C ALA A 236 -19.70 5.66 3.84
N GLY A 237 -20.60 5.27 4.76
CA GLY A 237 -20.30 4.34 5.85
C GLY A 237 -19.23 4.85 6.83
N GLU A 238 -18.68 3.94 7.63
CA GLU A 238 -17.48 4.18 8.45
C GLU A 238 -16.32 3.34 7.93
N LEU A 239 -15.11 3.87 8.07
CA LEU A 239 -13.86 3.18 7.76
C LEU A 239 -13.14 2.83 9.06
N GLU A 240 -12.59 1.62 9.10
CA GLU A 240 -11.83 1.11 10.23
C GLU A 240 -10.34 1.01 9.87
N ILE A 241 -9.48 1.57 10.71
CA ILE A 241 -8.03 1.43 10.64
C ILE A 241 -7.60 0.53 11.79
N ALA A 242 -7.02 -0.63 11.46
CA ALA A 242 -6.50 -1.58 12.43
C ALA A 242 -4.97 -1.69 12.29
N VAL A 243 -4.30 -1.78 13.44
CA VAL A 243 -2.86 -2.07 13.54
C VAL A 243 -2.68 -3.24 14.49
N GLU A 244 -1.91 -4.22 14.05
CA GLU A 244 -1.48 -5.36 14.85
C GLU A 244 0.02 -5.26 15.10
N ILE A 245 0.41 -5.40 16.36
CA ILE A 245 1.81 -5.50 16.76
C ILE A 245 2.05 -6.81 17.49
N GLU A 246 3.22 -7.37 17.29
CA GLU A 246 3.77 -8.48 18.05
C GLU A 246 4.87 -7.91 18.96
N VAL A 247 4.76 -8.16 20.26
CA VAL A 247 5.73 -7.67 21.24
C VAL A 247 6.22 -8.83 22.08
N THR A 248 7.54 -8.92 22.25
CA THR A 248 8.19 -9.89 23.13
C THR A 248 8.76 -9.17 24.34
N TRP A 249 8.38 -9.60 25.54
CA TRP A 249 8.95 -9.17 26.81
C TRP A 249 9.81 -10.27 27.42
N GLU A 250 10.73 -9.86 28.28
CA GLU A 250 11.32 -10.77 29.26
C GLU A 250 10.34 -11.04 30.40
N LEU A 251 10.44 -12.21 31.03
CA LEU A 251 9.74 -12.55 32.26
C LEU A 251 10.72 -12.62 33.43
N ARG A 252 10.29 -12.12 34.58
CA ARG A 252 11.03 -12.15 35.86
C ARG A 252 10.33 -13.00 36.90
#